data_AF-A0A966QG53-F1
#
_entry.id   AF-A0A966QG53-F1
#
_cell.length_a   1.000
_cell.length_b   1.000
_cell.length_c   1.000
_cell.angle_alpha   90.00
_cell.angle_beta   90.00
_cell.angle_gamma   90.00
#
_symmetry.space_group_name_H-M   'P 1'
#
loop_
_entity.id
_entity.type
_entity.pdbx_description
1 polymer ?
#
loop_
_entity_poly.entity_id
_entity_poly.type
_entity_poly.pdbx_seq_one_letter_code
_entity_poly.pdbx_strand_id
1 'polypeptide(L)' 'MPEELIELDDPTLLRTEGLWAGCWQAAATGRTFVVENPATGAVIARVANMGAQETE' A
#
# COMPACT_ATOMS: atom_id res chain seq x y z
N MET A 1 11.86 -18.16 -4.09
CA MET A 1 10.39 -18.16 -4.29
C MET A 1 10.05 -16.76 -4.73
N PRO A 2 9.83 -16.50 -6.03
CA PRO A 2 9.55 -15.14 -6.45
C PRO A 2 8.16 -14.80 -5.94
N GLU A 3 8.08 -13.80 -5.08
CA GLU A 3 6.85 -13.07 -4.82
C GLU A 3 6.30 -12.69 -6.20
N GLU A 4 5.04 -13.03 -6.47
CA GLU A 4 4.36 -12.75 -7.73
C GLU A 4 4.18 -11.23 -7.82
N LEU A 5 5.27 -10.55 -8.16
CA LEU A 5 5.33 -9.12 -8.37
C LEU A 5 4.37 -8.84 -9.52
N ILE A 6 3.34 -8.04 -9.27
CA ILE A 6 2.48 -7.57 -10.36
C ILE A 6 3.40 -6.89 -11.38
N GLU A 7 3.59 -7.52 -12.53
CA GLU A 7 4.31 -6.92 -13.66
C GLU A 7 3.43 -5.83 -14.24
N LEU A 8 3.57 -4.62 -13.69
CA LEU A 8 2.99 -3.41 -14.25
C LEU A 8 3.94 -2.87 -15.32
N ASP A 9 3.38 -2.41 -16.44
CA ASP A 9 4.13 -1.66 -17.45
C ASP A 9 4.78 -0.39 -16.84
N ASP A 10 4.15 0.19 -15.81
CA ASP A 10 4.71 1.25 -14.99
C ASP A 10 4.69 0.85 -13.50
N PRO A 11 5.86 0.46 -12.93
CA PRO A 11 5.94 0.04 -11.53
C PRO A 11 5.71 1.20 -10.54
N THR A 12 5.74 2.46 -10.99
CA THR A 12 5.54 3.63 -10.12
C THR A 12 4.08 3.83 -9.73
N LEU A 13 3.15 3.15 -10.41
CA LEU A 13 1.72 3.16 -10.09
C LEU A 13 1.40 2.34 -8.83
N LEU A 14 2.24 1.37 -8.48
CA LEU A 14 2.09 0.63 -7.24
C LEU A 14 2.60 1.46 -6.07
N ARG A 15 1.68 2.14 -5.39
CA ARG A 15 1.96 2.94 -4.19
C ARG A 15 1.41 2.26 -2.95
N THR A 16 2.24 2.17 -1.92
CA THR A 16 1.89 1.62 -0.61
C THR A 16 1.72 2.71 0.46
N GLU A 17 1.93 3.96 0.10
CA GLU A 17 1.74 5.14 0.94
C GLU A 17 0.30 5.64 0.81
N GLY A 18 -0.16 6.46 1.76
CA GLY A 18 -1.41 7.18 1.62
C GLY A 18 -1.17 8.59 1.08
N LEU A 19 -2.13 9.12 0.31
CA LEU A 19 -2.05 10.47 -0.26
C LEU A 19 -2.78 11.45 0.66
N TRP A 20 -2.04 12.33 1.33
CA TRP A 20 -2.59 13.38 2.20
C TRP A 20 -2.05 14.74 1.79
N ALA A 21 -2.95 15.74 1.64
CA ALA A 21 -2.61 17.10 1.19
C ALA A 21 -1.79 17.16 -0.12
N GLY A 22 -1.98 16.19 -1.03
CA GLY A 22 -1.23 16.09 -2.29
C GLY A 22 0.17 15.47 -2.16
N CYS A 23 0.55 15.02 -0.95
CA CYS A 23 1.81 14.34 -0.69
C CYS A 23 1.57 12.87 -0.33
N TRP A 24 2.36 11.98 -0.93
CA TRP A 24 2.43 10.59 -0.51
C TRP A 24 3.18 10.51 0.81
N GLN A 25 2.58 9.88 1.81
CA GLN A 25 3.14 9.77 3.14
C GLN A 25 2.89 8.37 3.71
N ALA A 26 3.82 7.89 4.53
CA ALA A 26 3.57 6.72 5.36
C ALA A 26 2.52 7.05 6.42
N ALA A 27 1.89 6.02 6.98
CA ALA A 27 1.03 6.20 8.15
C ALA A 27 1.84 6.82 9.29
N ALA A 28 1.31 7.83 9.97
CA ALA A 28 1.98 8.51 11.08
C ALA A 28 2.34 7.54 12.22
N THR A 29 1.54 6.48 12.36
CA THR A 29 1.74 5.40 13.35
C THR A 29 2.65 4.27 12.86
N GLY A 30 3.14 4.32 11.61
CA GLY A 30 3.88 3.24 10.95
C GLY A 30 3.05 1.98 10.68
N ARG A 31 1.73 2.02 10.94
CA ARG A 31 0.84 0.89 10.72
C ARG A 31 0.61 0.66 9.23
N THR A 32 0.57 -0.61 8.86
CA THR A 32 0.33 -1.07 7.49
C THR A 32 -0.64 -2.24 7.53
N PHE A 33 -1.45 -2.39 6.49
CA PHE A 33 -2.33 -3.54 6.31
C PHE A 33 -1.98 -4.26 5.01
N VAL A 34 -2.20 -5.58 4.99
CA VAL A 34 -1.90 -6.42 3.84
C VAL A 34 -3.07 -6.36 2.86
N VAL A 35 -2.76 -6.17 1.58
CA VAL A 35 -3.70 -6.31 0.47
C VAL A 35 -3.40 -7.65 -0.19
N GLU A 36 -4.41 -8.51 -0.25
CA GLU A 36 -4.31 -9.87 -0.78
C GLU A 36 -5.13 -10.00 -2.05
N ASN A 37 -4.67 -10.83 -2.99
CA ASN A 37 -5.42 -11.17 -4.19
C ASN A 37 -6.56 -12.13 -3.82
N PRO A 38 -7.85 -11.76 -3.99
CA PRO A 38 -8.96 -12.61 -3.61
C PRO A 38 -9.08 -13.91 -4.42
N ALA A 39 -8.41 -14.01 -5.58
CA ALA A 39 -8.43 -15.21 -6.41
C ALA A 39 -7.39 -16.27 -5.99
N THR A 40 -6.27 -15.85 -5.39
CA THR A 40 -5.14 -16.75 -5.07
C THR A 40 -4.75 -16.74 -3.59
N GLY A 41 -5.20 -15.74 -2.82
CA GLY A 41 -4.74 -15.48 -1.46
C GLY A 41 -3.31 -14.94 -1.39
N ALA A 42 -2.67 -14.63 -2.53
CA ALA A 42 -1.32 -14.09 -2.54
C ALA A 42 -1.28 -12.65 -2.04
N VAL A 43 -0.25 -12.29 -1.28
CA VAL A 43 -0.03 -10.90 -0.84
C VAL A 43 0.41 -10.06 -2.02
N ILE A 44 -0.37 -9.02 -2.33
CA ILE A 44 -0.08 -8.05 -3.39
C ILE A 44 0.83 -6.94 -2.85
N ALA A 45 0.46 -6.34 -1.72
CA ALA A 45 1.19 -5.21 -1.15
C ALA A 45 0.86 -5.00 0.34
N ARG A 46 1.69 -4.21 1.04
CA ARG A 46 1.42 -3.75 2.41
C ARG A 46 1.22 -2.24 2.39
N VAL A 47 -0.02 -1.79 2.49
CA VAL A 47 -0.40 -0.37 2.35
C VAL A 47 -0.47 0.33 3.70
N ALA A 48 -0.10 1.60 3.76
CA ALA A 48 -0.18 2.45 4.95
C ALA A 48 -1.62 2.47 5.49
N ASN A 49 -1.77 2.12 6.77
CA ASN A 49 -3.04 2.20 7.47
C ASN A 49 -3.16 3.60 8.08
N MET A 50 -3.55 4.56 7.26
CA MET A 50 -3.81 5.93 7.71
C MET A 50 -5.04 5.96 8.61
N GLY A 51 -4.91 6.54 9.79
CA GLY A 51 -5.97 6.60 10.79
C GLY A 51 -6.53 8.02 10.94
N ALA A 52 -7.37 8.21 11.95
CA ALA A 52 -7.91 9.52 12.30
C ALA A 52 -6.84 10.56 12.68
N GLN A 53 -5.62 10.11 13.00
CA GLN A 53 -4.49 10.95 13.37
C GLN A 53 -3.91 11.72 12.17
N GLU A 54 -4.20 11.26 10.95
CA GLU A 54 -3.83 11.93 9.70
C GLU A 54 -4.88 12.95 9.23
N THR A 55 -6.06 13.02 9.87
CA THR A 55 -7.16 13.93 9.48
C THR A 55 -7.27 15.25 10.24
N GLU A 56 -6.40 15.52 11.22
CA GLU A 56 -6.34 16.79 11.97
C GLU A 56 -5.45 17.86 11.34
#